data_AF-A0A4U7EZU6-F1
#
_entry.id   AF-A0A4U7EZU6-F1
#
_cell.length_a   1.000
_cell.length_b   1.000
_cell.length_c   1.000
_cell.angle_alpha   90.00
_cell.angle_beta   90.00
_cell.angle_gamma   90.00
#
_symmetry.space_group_name_H-M   'P 1'
#
loop_
_entity.id
_entity.type
_entity.pdbx_description
1 polymer ?
#
loop_
_entity_poly.entity_id
_entity_poly.type
_entity_poly.pdbx_seq_one_letter_code
_entity_poly.pdbx_strand_id
1 'polypeptide(L)' 'MSEGTLYDKVWDRHKVTELPTGQDQLFVGLHLVHEVTSPQAFGMLKER' A
#
# COMPACT_ATOMS: atom_id res chain seq x y z
N MET A 1 -0.74 -9.86 -22.76
CA MET A 1 -0.95 -8.90 -21.67
C MET A 1 -0.64 -7.54 -22.26
N SER A 2 -1.52 -6.56 -22.12
CA SER A 2 -1.23 -5.20 -22.60
C SER A 2 -0.19 -4.58 -21.69
N GLU A 3 0.88 -4.02 -22.26
CA GLU A 3 1.92 -3.30 -21.53
C GLU A 3 1.63 -1.79 -21.52
N GLY A 4 2.10 -1.08 -20.48
CA GLY A 4 1.99 0.38 -20.39
C GLY A 4 0.57 0.89 -20.08
N THR A 5 -0.23 0.04 -19.43
CA THR A 5 -1.58 0.39 -18.97
C THR A 5 -1.53 1.47 -17.89
N LEU A 6 -2.70 2.04 -17.54
CA LEU A 6 -2.79 2.95 -16.40
C LEU A 6 -2.39 2.27 -15.09
N TYR A 7 -2.71 0.98 -14.95
CA TYR A 7 -2.31 0.19 -13.80
C TYR A 7 -0.78 0.17 -13.66
N ASP A 8 -0.06 -0.17 -14.73
CA ASP A 8 1.41 -0.24 -14.72
C ASP A 8 2.02 1.12 -14.34
N LYS A 9 1.52 2.20 -14.95
CA LYS A 9 1.99 3.57 -14.67
C LYS A 9 1.77 3.98 -13.22
N VAL A 10 0.63 3.65 -12.63
CA VAL A 10 0.33 3.98 -11.23
C VAL A 10 1.18 3.13 -10.30
N TRP A 11 1.32 1.83 -10.58
CA TRP A 11 2.12 0.91 -9.79
C TRP A 11 3.59 1.34 -9.73
N ASP A 12 4.21 1.55 -10.91
CA ASP A 12 5.62 1.96 -11.02
C ASP A 12 5.90 3.29 -10.31
N ARG A 13 4.94 4.22 -10.33
CA ARG A 13 5.07 5.52 -9.66
C ARG A 13 5.01 5.42 -8.12
N HIS A 14 4.39 4.38 -7.58
CA HIS A 14 4.23 4.20 -6.13
C HIS A 14 5.17 3.12 -5.55
N LYS A 15 5.86 2.34 -6.39
CA LYS A 15 6.93 1.42 -5.98
C LYS A 15 8.09 2.21 -5.40
N VAL A 16 8.45 1.89 -4.15
CA VAL A 16 9.61 2.45 -3.44
C VAL A 16 10.85 1.62 -3.73
N THR A 17 10.74 0.30 -3.56
CA THR A 17 11.80 -0.67 -3.83
C THR A 17 11.19 -2.05 -3.97
N GLU A 18 11.99 -3.00 -4.44
CA GLU A 18 11.73 -4.42 -4.24
C GLU A 18 12.36 -4.88 -2.92
N LEU A 19 11.63 -5.70 -2.16
CA LEU A 19 12.09 -6.31 -0.93
C LEU A 19 12.93 -7.56 -1.24
N PRO A 20 13.78 -8.04 -0.31
CA PRO A 20 14.53 -9.30 -0.51
C PRO A 20 13.64 -10.53 -0.75
N THR A 21 12.35 -10.43 -0.43
CA THR A 21 11.33 -11.45 -0.71
C THR A 21 10.85 -11.47 -2.17
N GLY A 22 11.29 -10.52 -3.00
CA GLY A 22 10.83 -10.32 -4.38
C GLY A 22 9.50 -9.57 -4.48
N GLN A 23 9.00 -9.00 -3.38
CA GLN A 23 7.76 -8.23 -3.35
C GLN A 23 8.02 -6.74 -3.47
N ASP A 24 7.13 -6.02 -4.14
CA ASP A 24 7.20 -4.56 -4.23
C ASP A 24 6.73 -3.90 -2.94
N GLN A 25 7.55 -2.99 -2.41
CA GLN A 25 7.13 -2.06 -1.38
C GLN A 25 6.44 -0.86 -2.03
N LEU A 26 5.19 -0.61 -1.65
CA LEU A 26 4.39 0.51 -2.18
C LEU A 26 4.24 1.63 -1.15
N PHE A 27 4.33 2.87 -1.61
CA PHE A 27 3.94 4.04 -0.84
C PHE A 27 2.43 4.29 -0.95
N VAL A 28 1.73 4.31 0.19
CA VAL A 28 0.29 4.60 0.27
C VAL A 28 0.09 6.00 0.86
N GLY A 29 -0.21 6.98 0.01
CA GLY A 29 -0.37 8.38 0.42
C GLY A 29 -1.70 8.71 1.10
N LEU A 30 -2.72 7.88 0.93
CA LEU A 30 -4.05 8.09 1.49
C LEU A 30 -4.59 6.79 2.07
N HIS A 31 -4.97 6.84 3.35
CA HIS A 31 -5.63 5.75 4.06
C HIS A 31 -7.04 6.19 4.41
N LEU A 32 -8.04 5.50 3.86
CA LEU A 32 -9.44 5.71 4.18
C LEU A 32 -9.89 4.60 5.12
N VAL A 33 -10.46 4.96 6.26
CA VAL A 33 -10.90 4.03 7.30
C VAL A 33 -12.36 4.29 7.62
N HIS A 34 -13.14 3.24 7.86
CA HIS A 34 -14.55 3.31 8.21
C HIS A 34 -14.75 2.81 9.65
N GLU A 35 -15.73 3.38 10.37
CA GLU A 35 -15.87 3.32 11.84
C GLU A 35 -15.97 1.91 12.45
N VAL A 36 -16.22 0.88 11.66
CA VAL A 36 -16.26 -0.52 12.14
C VAL A 36 -14.87 -1.13 12.35
N THR A 37 -13.85 -0.64 11.64
CA THR A 37 -12.46 -1.15 11.70
C THR A 37 -11.46 -0.15 12.28
N SER A 38 -11.88 1.10 12.49
CA SER A 38 -11.01 2.14 13.05
C SER A 38 -10.46 1.79 14.45
N PRO A 39 -11.26 1.33 15.44
CA PRO A 39 -10.73 1.06 16.78
C PRO A 39 -9.61 0.00 16.79
N GLN A 40 -9.75 -1.06 16.00
CA GLN A 40 -8.76 -2.14 15.91
C GLN A 40 -7.47 -1.67 15.24
N ALA A 41 -7.58 -0.93 14.12
CA ALA A 41 -6.42 -0.41 13.40
C ALA A 41 -5.58 0.54 14.28
N PHE A 42 -6.23 1.44 15.03
CA PHE A 42 -5.53 2.34 15.95
C PHE A 42 -5.03 1.65 17.22
N GLY A 43 -5.68 0.58 17.68
CA GLY A 43 -5.18 -0.26 18.77
C GLY A 43 -3.82 -0.88 18.43
N MET A 44 -3.69 -1.49 17.25
CA MET A 44 -2.44 -2.11 16.79
C MET A 44 -1.28 -1.11 16.65
N LEU A 45 -1.57 0.18 16.38
CA LEU A 45 -0.54 1.22 16.32
C LEU A 45 -0.01 1.60 17.72
N LYS A 46 -0.82 1.46 18.78
CA LYS A 46 -0.41 1.79 20.16
C LYS A 46 0.38 0.68 20.83
N GLU A 47 0.26 -0.55 20.35
CA GLU A 47 0.96 -1.73 20.89
C GLU A 47 2.39 -1.91 20.34
N ARG A 48 2.86 -0.98 19.51
CA ARG A 48 4.22 -0.93 18.94
C ARG A 48 5.02 0.21 19.54
#